data_AF-A0A4Q5LSC6-F1
#
_entry.id   AF-A0A4Q5LSC6-F1
#
_cell.length_a   1.000
_cell.length_b   1.000
_cell.length_c   1.000
_cell.angle_alpha   90.00
_cell.angle_beta   90.00
_cell.angle_gamma   90.00
#
_symmetry.space_group_name_H-M   'P 1'
#
loop_
_entity.id
_entity.type
_entity.pdbx_description
1 polymer ?
#
loop_
_entity_poly.entity_id
_entity_poly.type
_entity_poly.pdbx_seq_one_letter_code
_entity_poly.pdbx_strand_id
1 'polypeptide(L)'
;MKLLRILLLVLLTICTTDKAAHAQTTLDKKQSTIVVTYAYIGCPSAQWAINDRRMHTPEREHIFLEPANDKLPNADNMVDGSHIIKIKITGRFYNEKGYPKKYHPTKGNPAPARVFRYYKIVDISPPQ
;
A
#
# COMPACT_ATOMS: atom_id res chain seq x y z
N MET A 1 39.97 -26.54 31.75
CA MET A 1 39.40 -26.41 30.40
C MET A 1 37.89 -26.10 30.43
N LYS A 2 37.47 -25.06 31.16
CA LYS A 2 36.05 -24.61 31.23
C LYS A 2 35.79 -23.36 30.36
N LEU A 3 36.82 -22.81 29.71
CA LEU A 3 36.70 -21.59 28.89
C LEU A 3 36.27 -21.84 27.43
N LEU A 4 36.21 -23.10 26.95
CA LEU A 4 35.86 -23.37 25.56
C LEU A 4 34.35 -23.54 25.32
N ARG A 5 33.53 -23.68 26.37
CA ARG A 5 32.06 -23.83 26.23
C ARG A 5 31.30 -22.51 26.24
N ILE A 6 31.94 -21.40 26.61
CA ILE A 6 31.30 -20.09 26.66
C ILE A 6 31.33 -19.41 25.28
N LEU A 7 32.29 -19.77 24.42
CA LEU A 7 32.42 -19.17 23.08
C LEU A 7 31.36 -19.67 22.07
N LEU A 8 30.71 -20.81 22.33
CA LEU A 8 29.68 -21.36 21.42
C LEU A 8 28.27 -20.82 21.69
N LEU A 9 28.05 -20.10 22.80
CA LEU A 9 26.75 -19.51 23.16
C LEU A 9 26.57 -18.07 22.65
N VAL A 10 27.63 -17.44 22.13
CA VAL A 10 27.59 -16.06 21.62
C VAL A 10 27.37 -16.01 20.09
N LEU A 11 27.02 -17.15 19.46
CA LEU A 11 26.66 -17.22 18.02
C LEU A 11 25.15 -17.30 17.75
N LEU A 12 24.30 -17.22 18.78
CA LEU A 12 22.83 -17.33 18.67
C LEU A 12 22.07 -16.00 18.76
N THR A 13 22.77 -14.88 18.72
CA THR A 13 22.17 -13.54 18.58
C THR A 13 22.96 -12.87 17.46
N ILE A 14 22.46 -12.79 16.23
CA ILE A 14 21.60 -11.75 15.68
C ILE A 14 21.30 -12.26 14.25
N CYS A 15 20.07 -12.56 13.85
CA CYS A 15 19.25 -11.65 13.04
C CYS A 15 17.90 -12.35 12.78
N THR A 16 16.98 -12.33 13.74
CA THR A 16 15.57 -12.37 13.37
C THR A 16 15.22 -10.95 12.91
N THR A 17 15.45 -10.64 11.63
CA THR A 17 14.75 -9.52 11.01
C THR A 17 13.30 -9.95 10.86
N ASP A 18 12.54 -9.80 11.94
CA ASP A 18 11.11 -9.53 11.81
C ASP A 18 11.01 -8.20 11.08
N LYS A 19 10.90 -8.25 9.76
CA LYS A 19 10.26 -7.16 9.02
C LYS A 19 8.80 -7.16 9.43
N ALA A 20 8.53 -6.70 10.65
CA ALA A 20 7.23 -6.19 10.99
C ALA A 20 6.93 -5.11 9.95
N ALA A 21 5.84 -5.27 9.21
CA ALA A 21 5.35 -4.24 8.32
C ALA A 21 5.25 -2.95 9.13
N HIS A 22 6.12 -1.97 8.86
CA HIS A 22 6.09 -0.69 9.55
C HIS A 22 4.74 -0.05 9.24
N ALA A 23 3.83 -0.09 10.22
CA ALA A 23 2.56 0.59 10.12
C ALA A 23 2.87 2.08 9.95
N GLN A 24 2.57 2.65 8.78
CA GLN A 24 2.78 4.07 8.54
C GLN A 24 1.84 4.86 9.44
N THR A 25 2.39 5.80 10.22
CA THR A 25 1.62 6.55 11.23
C THR A 25 1.38 8.00 10.86
N THR A 26 2.21 8.58 9.98
CA THR A 26 2.16 10.02 9.68
C THR A 26 1.65 10.29 8.27
N LEU A 27 0.52 10.99 8.18
CA LEU A 27 -0.04 11.49 6.93
C LEU A 27 0.61 12.82 6.53
N ASP A 28 0.63 13.07 5.23
CA ASP A 28 0.95 14.38 4.70
C ASP A 28 -0.04 15.44 5.21
N LYS A 29 0.37 16.71 5.13
CA LYS A 29 -0.53 17.83 5.44
C LYS A 29 -1.47 18.14 4.27
N LYS A 30 -1.19 17.61 3.08
CA LYS A 30 -1.82 18.02 1.81
C LYS A 30 -2.95 17.07 1.44
N GLN A 31 -4.16 17.50 1.77
CA GLN A 31 -5.36 16.91 1.19
C GLN A 31 -5.36 17.02 -0.34
N SER A 32 -5.69 15.91 -1.01
CA SER A 32 -5.77 15.83 -2.46
C SER A 32 -7.00 15.04 -2.88
N THR A 33 -7.55 15.38 -4.06
CA THR A 33 -8.51 14.51 -4.77
C THR A 33 -7.81 13.96 -5.99
N ILE A 34 -7.76 12.64 -6.12
CA ILE A 34 -7.07 11.95 -7.21
C ILE A 34 -8.03 11.05 -7.98
N VAL A 35 -7.68 10.80 -9.23
CA VAL A 35 -8.32 9.79 -10.07
C VAL A 35 -7.32 8.65 -10.23
N VAL A 36 -7.75 7.45 -9.87
CA VAL A 36 -6.95 6.23 -9.98
C VAL A 36 -7.69 5.18 -10.79
N THR A 37 -6.94 4.34 -11.48
CA THR A 37 -7.49 3.21 -12.24
C THR A 37 -6.84 1.93 -11.76
N TYR A 38 -7.64 0.89 -11.61
CA TYR A 38 -7.13 -0.41 -11.25
C TYR A 38 -6.29 -0.98 -12.41
N ALA A 39 -5.04 -1.31 -12.12
CA ALA A 39 -4.11 -1.96 -13.02
C ALA A 39 -4.09 -3.44 -12.68
N TYR A 40 -4.46 -4.29 -13.64
CA TYR A 40 -4.38 -5.74 -13.50
C TYR A 40 -2.92 -6.20 -13.57
N ILE A 41 -2.19 -6.03 -12.48
CA ILE A 41 -0.81 -6.47 -12.34
C ILE A 41 -0.85 -7.84 -11.67
N GLY A 42 -0.26 -8.86 -12.31
CA GLY A 42 -0.24 -10.25 -11.82
C GLY A 42 0.60 -10.50 -10.55
N CYS A 43 0.94 -9.44 -9.80
CA CYS A 43 1.72 -9.46 -8.58
C CYS A 43 0.96 -8.67 -7.50
N PRO A 44 0.99 -9.07 -6.21
CA PRO A 44 0.35 -8.37 -5.07
C PRO A 44 0.74 -6.89 -4.89
N SER A 45 1.69 -6.36 -5.66
CA SER A 45 2.16 -4.97 -5.58
C SER A 45 1.02 -3.97 -5.66
N ALA A 46 1.30 -2.71 -5.32
CA ALA A 46 0.38 -1.59 -5.55
C ALA A 46 -0.32 -1.68 -6.93
N GLN A 47 -1.65 -1.77 -6.93
CA GLN A 47 -2.44 -2.03 -8.14
C GLN A 47 -3.17 -0.80 -8.67
N TRP A 48 -3.15 0.33 -7.96
CA TRP A 48 -3.87 1.52 -8.39
C TRP A 48 -2.94 2.50 -9.10
N ALA A 49 -3.13 2.69 -10.39
CA ALA A 49 -2.38 3.67 -11.17
C ALA A 49 -2.97 5.07 -11.00
N ILE A 50 -2.14 6.05 -10.64
CA ILE A 50 -2.54 7.47 -10.64
C ILE A 50 -2.70 7.93 -12.10
N ASN A 51 -3.92 8.36 -12.45
CA ASN A 51 -4.28 8.86 -13.78
C ASN A 51 -4.59 10.37 -13.78
N ASP A 52 -4.26 11.08 -12.70
CA ASP A 52 -4.44 12.53 -12.62
C ASP A 52 -3.22 13.27 -13.18
N ARG A 53 -3.35 13.86 -14.37
CA ARG A 53 -2.30 14.66 -15.02
C ARG A 53 -1.85 15.89 -14.21
N ARG A 54 -2.61 16.29 -13.17
CA ARG A 54 -2.26 17.40 -12.28
C ARG A 54 -1.31 16.97 -11.15
N MET A 55 -1.15 15.68 -10.93
CA MET A 55 -0.09 15.16 -10.07
C MET A 55 1.22 15.19 -10.86
N HIS A 56 2.22 15.93 -10.40
CA HIS A 56 3.60 15.85 -10.90
C HIS A 56 4.29 14.55 -10.43
N THR A 57 3.61 13.43 -10.58
CA THR A 57 4.16 12.10 -10.38
C THR A 57 4.68 11.58 -11.72
N PRO A 58 5.65 10.66 -11.73
CA PRO A 58 5.96 9.91 -12.94
C PRO A 58 4.65 9.36 -13.52
N GLU A 59 4.47 9.44 -14.85
CA GLU A 59 3.34 8.79 -15.50
C GLU A 59 3.23 7.34 -15.01
N ARG A 60 2.02 6.95 -14.56
CA ARG A 60 1.69 5.57 -14.14
C ARG A 60 2.34 5.11 -12.81
N GLU A 61 2.57 6.01 -11.86
CA GLU A 61 2.90 5.58 -10.50
C GLU A 61 1.76 4.70 -9.92
N HIS A 62 2.11 3.49 -9.51
CA HIS A 62 1.19 2.60 -8.81
C HIS A 62 1.27 2.81 -7.30
N ILE A 63 0.10 2.90 -6.67
CA ILE A 63 -0.05 3.13 -5.24
C ILE A 63 -0.98 2.10 -4.60
N PHE A 64 -0.89 1.99 -3.28
CA PHE A 64 -1.91 1.32 -2.48
C PHE A 64 -2.99 2.32 -2.06
N LEU A 65 -4.21 1.82 -1.88
CA LEU A 65 -5.31 2.58 -1.29
C LEU A 65 -5.64 2.03 0.10
N GLU A 66 -5.97 2.92 1.03
CA GLU A 66 -6.37 2.55 2.38
C GLU A 66 -7.64 3.33 2.79
N PRO A 67 -8.75 2.67 3.16
CA PRO A 67 -9.90 3.37 3.72
C PRO A 67 -9.55 3.97 5.08
N ALA A 68 -10.02 5.18 5.35
CA ALA A 68 -9.75 5.84 6.61
C ALA A 68 -10.39 5.13 7.83
N ASN A 69 -11.45 4.36 7.60
CA ASN A 69 -12.15 3.60 8.63
C ASN A 69 -12.98 2.48 7.98
N ASP A 70 -13.46 1.56 8.80
CA ASP A 70 -14.19 0.37 8.36
C ASP A 70 -15.61 0.67 7.82
N LYS A 71 -16.08 1.94 7.88
CA LYS A 71 -17.36 2.35 7.26
C LYS A 71 -17.22 2.69 5.78
N LEU A 72 -15.98 2.86 5.29
CA LEU A 72 -15.71 3.09 3.88
C LEU A 72 -15.44 1.75 3.19
N PRO A 73 -16.04 1.50 2.00
CA PRO A 73 -15.79 0.28 1.28
C PRO A 73 -14.32 0.21 0.85
N ASN A 74 -13.69 -0.95 0.99
CA ASN A 74 -12.34 -1.17 0.48
C ASN A 74 -12.37 -1.17 -1.06
N ALA A 75 -11.67 -0.22 -1.68
CA ALA A 75 -11.53 -0.10 -3.12
C ALA A 75 -11.09 -1.40 -3.82
N ASP A 76 -10.20 -2.19 -3.20
CA ASP A 76 -9.73 -3.46 -3.77
C ASP A 76 -10.87 -4.48 -3.92
N ASN A 77 -11.89 -4.42 -3.07
CA ASN A 77 -13.06 -5.30 -3.12
C ASN A 77 -14.10 -4.87 -4.18
N MET A 78 -13.91 -3.71 -4.80
CA MET A 78 -14.82 -3.22 -5.85
C MET A 78 -14.50 -3.82 -7.22
N VAL A 79 -13.33 -4.46 -7.37
CA VAL A 79 -12.84 -5.03 -8.62
C VAL A 79 -13.42 -6.43 -8.83
N ASP A 80 -14.18 -6.59 -9.91
CA ASP A 80 -14.81 -7.86 -10.30
C ASP A 80 -13.91 -8.76 -11.18
N GLY A 81 -12.75 -8.26 -11.57
CA GLY A 81 -11.80 -8.95 -12.45
C GLY A 81 -12.19 -8.97 -13.93
N SER A 82 -13.35 -8.42 -14.30
CA SER A 82 -13.87 -8.40 -15.67
C SER A 82 -13.82 -7.01 -16.29
N HIS A 83 -13.87 -5.96 -15.47
CA HIS A 83 -13.96 -4.58 -15.93
C HIS A 83 -12.83 -3.69 -15.39
N ILE A 84 -12.40 -2.73 -16.20
CA ILE A 84 -11.46 -1.69 -15.75
C ILE A 84 -12.25 -0.68 -14.91
N ILE A 85 -11.88 -0.55 -13.64
CA ILE A 85 -12.51 0.39 -12.72
C ILE A 85 -11.65 1.63 -12.56
N LYS A 86 -12.30 2.80 -12.61
CA LYS A 86 -11.70 4.09 -12.29
C LYS A 86 -12.49 4.74 -11.16
N ILE A 87 -11.79 5.18 -10.13
CA ILE A 87 -12.40 5.86 -8.99
C ILE A 87 -11.77 7.23 -8.77
N LYS A 88 -12.59 8.16 -8.32
CA LYS A 88 -12.18 9.48 -7.85
C LYS A 88 -12.33 9.51 -6.34
N ILE A 89 -11.24 9.79 -5.63
CA ILE A 89 -11.17 9.69 -4.17
C ILE A 89 -10.51 10.92 -3.56
N THR A 90 -10.94 11.29 -2.36
CA THR A 90 -10.34 12.38 -1.57
C THR A 90 -9.66 11.80 -0.33
N GLY A 91 -8.43 12.22 -0.09
CA GLY A 91 -7.56 11.61 0.91
C GLY A 91 -6.25 12.36 1.10
N ARG A 92 -5.29 11.67 1.70
CA ARG A 92 -3.92 12.12 1.98
C ARG A 92 -2.95 10.96 1.76
N PHE A 93 -1.73 11.24 1.33
CA PHE A 93 -0.70 10.21 1.34
C PHE A 93 -0.12 10.05 2.74
N TYR A 94 0.39 8.87 3.04
CA TYR A 94 1.39 8.72 4.09
C TYR A 94 2.73 9.33 3.63
N ASN A 95 3.51 9.88 4.55
CA ASN A 95 4.78 10.55 4.23
C ASN A 95 5.84 9.59 3.68
N GLU A 96 5.79 8.33 4.11
CA GLU A 96 6.75 7.29 3.71
C GLU A 96 6.09 6.26 2.80
N LYS A 97 6.89 5.50 2.05
CA LYS A 97 6.40 4.32 1.34
C LYS A 97 6.23 3.16 2.31
N GLY A 98 5.28 2.28 2.02
CA GLY A 98 4.92 1.15 2.90
C GLY A 98 3.71 0.40 2.35
N TYR A 99 2.83 0.00 3.25
CA TYR A 99 1.69 -0.86 2.97
C TYR A 99 0.45 -0.41 3.75
N PRO A 100 -0.78 -0.68 3.25
CA PRO A 100 -1.99 -0.43 4.02
C PRO A 100 -1.99 -1.14 5.37
N LYS A 101 -2.73 -0.60 6.32
CA LYS A 101 -3.03 -1.28 7.59
C LYS A 101 -3.67 -2.64 7.31
N LYS A 102 -3.18 -3.67 8.00
CA LYS A 102 -3.62 -5.08 7.85
C LYS A 102 -3.35 -5.67 6.45
N TYR A 103 -2.40 -5.12 5.69
CA TYR A 103 -1.98 -5.69 4.42
C TYR A 103 -1.24 -7.02 4.62
N HIS A 104 -1.84 -8.11 4.13
CA HIS A 104 -1.28 -9.46 4.18
C HIS A 104 -1.33 -10.05 2.77
N PRO A 105 -0.27 -9.91 1.96
CA PRO A 105 -0.26 -10.44 0.60
C PRO A 105 -0.28 -11.98 0.64
N THR A 106 -1.16 -12.58 -0.16
CA THR A 106 -1.31 -14.06 -0.22
C THR A 106 -0.31 -14.73 -1.17
N LYS A 107 0.37 -13.95 -2.00
CA LYS A 107 1.40 -14.40 -2.95
C LYS A 107 2.50 -13.35 -3.00
N GLY A 108 3.72 -13.76 -3.40
CA GLY A 108 4.82 -12.85 -3.72
C GLY A 108 5.41 -12.08 -2.53
N ASN A 109 6.33 -11.16 -2.83
CA ASN A 109 6.94 -10.25 -1.87
C ASN A 109 6.88 -8.80 -2.42
N PRO A 110 5.73 -8.12 -2.30
CA PRO A 110 5.49 -6.82 -2.92
C PRO A 110 6.43 -5.77 -2.33
N ALA A 111 7.01 -4.93 -3.20
CA ALA A 111 7.79 -3.78 -2.74
C ALA A 111 6.88 -2.72 -2.07
N PRO A 112 7.39 -1.98 -1.06
CA PRO A 112 6.64 -0.89 -0.46
C PRO A 112 6.39 0.22 -1.49
N ALA A 113 5.18 0.79 -1.47
CA ALA A 113 4.76 1.84 -2.39
C ALA A 113 4.12 3.00 -1.61
N ARG A 114 3.77 4.08 -2.30
CA ARG A 114 2.99 5.14 -1.66
C ARG A 114 1.62 4.59 -1.30
N VAL A 115 1.11 4.98 -0.14
CA VAL A 115 -0.21 4.59 0.36
C VAL A 115 -1.07 5.84 0.44
N PHE A 116 -2.19 5.84 -0.27
CA PHE A 116 -3.17 6.93 -0.22
C PHE A 116 -4.32 6.54 0.68
N ARG A 117 -4.41 7.19 1.84
CA ARG A 117 -5.49 6.99 2.78
C ARG A 117 -6.67 7.90 2.42
N TYR A 118 -7.74 7.32 1.89
CA TYR A 118 -8.94 8.04 1.49
C TYR A 118 -9.99 8.03 2.59
N TYR A 119 -10.70 9.14 2.73
CA TYR A 119 -11.86 9.25 3.63
C TYR A 119 -13.17 9.51 2.86
N LYS A 120 -13.10 9.64 1.53
CA LYS A 120 -14.26 9.81 0.66
C LYS A 120 -14.02 9.22 -0.72
N ILE A 121 -14.99 8.44 -1.21
CA ILE A 121 -15.13 8.11 -2.64
C ILE A 121 -16.09 9.13 -3.23
N VAL A 122 -15.63 9.85 -4.24
CA VAL A 122 -16.38 10.94 -4.89
C VAL A 122 -17.17 10.41 -6.07
N ASP A 123 -16.55 9.53 -6.86
CA ASP A 123 -17.14 8.98 -8.07
C ASP A 123 -16.50 7.62 -8.40
N ILE A 124 -17.27 6.78 -9.07
CA ILE A 124 -16.86 5.48 -9.60
C ILE A 124 -17.30 5.50 -11.05
N SER A 125 -16.35 5.68 -11.96
CA SER A 125 -16.68 5.65 -13.38
C SER A 125 -17.04 4.21 -13.76
N PRO A 126 -18.14 4.00 -14.51
CA PRO A 126 -18.58 2.67 -14.89
C PRO A 126 -17.52 1.96 -15.76
N PRO A 127 -17.58 0.62 -15.82
CA PRO A 127 -16.83 -0.18 -16.80
C PRO A 127 -16.88 0.44 -18.20
N GLN A 128 -15.73 0.56 -18.86
CA GLN A 128 -15.63 0.88 -20.29
C GLN A 128 -15.51 -0.39 -21.12
#